data_AF-A0A484MDX8-F1
#
_entry.id   AF-A0A484MDX8-F1
#
_cell.length_a   1.000
_cell.length_b   1.000
_cell.length_c   1.000
_cell.angle_alpha   90.00
_cell.angle_beta   90.00
_cell.angle_gamma   90.00
#
_symmetry.space_group_name_H-M   'P 1'
#
loop_
_entity.id
_entity.type
_entity.pdbx_description
1 polymer ?
#
loop_
_entity_poly.entity_id
_entity_poly.type
_entity_poly.pdbx_seq_one_letter_code
_entity_poly.pdbx_strand_id
1 'polypeptide(L)'
;MQEMDYKREARNAVKFRQLYGDIKDVVVPEMYMSQTTRKVLTMQWVEGTKLAEIKDLYLIEVGVYCSFNQLLEHGFYHADPHAGNFLRTYDGKLAYLDFGMMGEFKQELRDGFLEACLHLVNRDYDALAKDFVTLGLLPPTVDKDAATTALTGVFRDVVAKGVQNISFGDFLKDLGVNMYKFKFRIPPYFSLVIRSLAVLEGIAISYNPNYKVLGSTYPWIARKVLTDSSSKLKSTLQALLYKDGKFRIDRLESLISESLHARTERTLIMEQSEIHESRFFIKQVLAFVLDTKATFLRELLLDELAKGLYALGLASFDSVTTAVLANLPFSSSYSFSSMTEEDSVNLRNLQRLVLFLQGLNNAPGMGKPSNGAPFAFSQFRSAQEPLQLLSVISELPQDMQQQLLLSLPADLTGRVASRVAARALRRIFL
;
A
#
# COMPACT_ATOMS: atom_id res chain seq x y z
N MET A 1 -26.30 -28.43 10.05
CA MET A 1 -27.61 -28.00 9.52
C MET A 1 -27.85 -26.51 9.80
N GLN A 2 -27.03 -25.60 9.23
CA GLN A 2 -27.31 -24.15 9.22
C GLN A 2 -27.71 -23.63 7.82
N GLU A 3 -27.82 -24.54 6.83
CA GLU A 3 -27.91 -24.26 5.38
C GLU A 3 -29.33 -24.03 4.83
N MET A 4 -30.34 -23.70 5.66
CA MET A 4 -31.73 -23.66 5.15
C MET A 4 -32.62 -22.56 5.74
N ASP A 5 -32.05 -21.38 6.02
CA ASP A 5 -32.84 -20.18 6.32
C ASP A 5 -32.51 -19.07 5.32
N TYR A 6 -33.31 -18.95 4.26
CA TYR A 6 -33.13 -17.88 3.26
C TYR A 6 -33.32 -16.46 3.81
N LYS A 7 -33.95 -16.29 4.98
CA LYS A 7 -33.95 -14.97 5.64
C LYS A 7 -32.58 -14.61 6.18
N ARG A 8 -31.74 -15.58 6.52
CA ARG A 8 -30.35 -15.34 6.93
C ARG A 8 -29.51 -14.97 5.71
N GLU A 9 -29.66 -15.70 4.61
CA GLU A 9 -28.99 -15.40 3.35
C GLU A 9 -29.35 -14.01 2.80
N ALA A 10 -30.64 -13.64 2.78
CA ALA A 10 -31.03 -12.29 2.36
C ALA A 10 -30.43 -11.19 3.25
N ARG A 11 -30.37 -11.40 4.57
CA ARG A 11 -29.71 -10.45 5.50
C ARG A 11 -28.21 -10.37 5.24
N ASN A 12 -27.56 -11.50 4.96
CA ASN A 12 -26.16 -11.53 4.59
C ASN A 12 -25.91 -10.72 3.31
N ALA A 13 -26.75 -10.89 2.28
CA ALA A 13 -26.64 -10.16 1.03
C ALA A 13 -26.88 -8.65 1.20
N VAL A 14 -27.85 -8.25 2.03
CA VAL A 14 -28.06 -6.83 2.39
C VAL A 14 -26.82 -6.25 3.06
N LYS A 15 -26.26 -6.95 4.04
CA LYS A 15 -25.01 -6.54 4.71
C LYS A 15 -23.83 -6.48 3.73
N PHE A 16 -23.72 -7.45 2.83
CA PHE A 16 -22.69 -7.48 1.80
C PHE A 16 -22.81 -6.27 0.86
N ARG A 17 -24.03 -5.96 0.40
CA ARG A 17 -24.30 -4.79 -0.43
C ARG A 17 -23.94 -3.48 0.27
N GLN A 18 -24.24 -3.35 1.57
CA GLN A 18 -23.88 -2.17 2.35
C GLN A 18 -22.37 -1.97 2.48
N LEU A 19 -21.60 -3.06 2.60
CA LEU A 19 -20.15 -3.00 2.80
C LEU A 19 -19.37 -2.88 1.48
N TYR A 20 -19.84 -3.54 0.42
CA TYR A 20 -19.06 -3.72 -0.81
C TYR A 20 -19.76 -3.23 -2.08
N GLY A 21 -21.01 -2.76 -1.99
CA GLY A 21 -21.78 -2.27 -3.14
C GLY A 21 -21.21 -1.00 -3.78
N ASP A 22 -20.39 -0.25 -3.05
CA ASP A 22 -19.70 0.94 -3.56
C ASP A 22 -18.37 0.61 -4.26
N ILE A 23 -17.91 -0.66 -4.20
CA ILE A 23 -16.73 -1.08 -4.96
C ILE A 23 -17.06 -0.99 -6.44
N LYS A 24 -16.23 -0.26 -7.18
CA LYS A 24 -16.37 -0.08 -8.62
C LYS A 24 -16.51 -1.44 -9.33
N ASP A 25 -17.54 -1.54 -10.16
CA ASP A 25 -17.87 -2.71 -10.97
C ASP A 25 -18.24 -3.98 -10.17
N VAL A 26 -18.59 -3.84 -8.89
CA VAL A 26 -19.27 -4.87 -8.10
C VAL A 26 -20.77 -4.60 -8.09
N VAL A 27 -21.56 -5.65 -8.30
CA VAL A 27 -23.02 -5.62 -8.24
C VAL A 27 -23.49 -6.67 -7.24
N VAL A 28 -24.42 -6.26 -6.38
CA VAL A 28 -25.07 -7.14 -5.42
C VAL A 28 -26.57 -6.94 -5.61
N PRO A 29 -27.36 -7.95 -5.98
CA PRO A 29 -28.80 -7.81 -6.19
C PRO A 29 -29.50 -7.21 -4.97
N GLU A 30 -30.51 -6.38 -5.19
CA GLU A 30 -31.38 -5.94 -4.09
C GLU A 30 -32.20 -7.12 -3.55
N MET A 31 -32.29 -7.25 -2.23
CA MET A 31 -33.05 -8.32 -1.59
C MET A 31 -34.45 -7.83 -1.22
N TYR A 32 -35.48 -8.48 -1.76
CA TYR A 32 -36.87 -8.15 -1.44
C TYR A 32 -37.28 -8.84 -0.13
N MET A 33 -36.90 -8.21 0.99
CA MET A 33 -37.04 -8.76 2.34
C MET A 33 -38.50 -9.11 2.73
N SER A 34 -39.48 -8.35 2.25
CA SER A 34 -40.90 -8.59 2.49
C SER A 34 -41.45 -9.82 1.77
N GLN A 35 -40.82 -10.23 0.68
CA GLN A 35 -41.19 -11.37 -0.15
C GLN A 35 -40.36 -12.63 0.17
N THR A 36 -39.24 -12.44 0.87
CA THR A 36 -38.35 -13.53 1.31
C THR A 36 -38.90 -14.24 2.56
N THR A 37 -39.02 -15.56 2.47
CA THR A 37 -39.40 -16.45 3.58
C THR A 37 -38.22 -17.34 3.98
N ARG A 38 -38.41 -18.27 4.92
CA ARG A 38 -37.35 -19.24 5.23
C ARG A 38 -37.06 -20.22 4.08
N LYS A 39 -38.01 -20.40 3.15
CA LYS A 39 -37.98 -21.40 2.07
C LYS A 39 -38.01 -20.81 0.67
N VAL A 40 -38.19 -19.50 0.55
CA VAL A 40 -38.15 -18.77 -0.73
C VAL A 40 -37.30 -17.52 -0.54
N LEU A 41 -36.23 -17.39 -1.32
CA LEU A 41 -35.42 -16.17 -1.44
C LEU A 41 -35.93 -15.36 -2.64
N THR A 42 -36.16 -14.06 -2.46
CA THR A 42 -36.61 -13.17 -3.53
C THR A 42 -35.68 -11.97 -3.63
N MET A 43 -35.08 -11.79 -4.80
CA MET A 43 -34.08 -10.75 -5.06
C MET A 43 -34.24 -10.16 -6.46
N GLN A 44 -33.58 -9.03 -6.71
CA GLN A 44 -33.49 -8.39 -8.01
C GLN A 44 -32.96 -9.38 -9.05
N TRP A 45 -33.65 -9.46 -10.19
CA TRP A 45 -33.16 -10.23 -11.33
C TRP A 45 -31.92 -9.58 -11.91
N VAL A 46 -30.86 -10.37 -12.11
CA VAL A 46 -29.61 -9.92 -12.72
C VAL A 46 -29.35 -10.75 -13.95
N GLU A 47 -29.27 -10.07 -15.10
CA GLU A 47 -28.93 -10.70 -16.37
C GLU A 47 -27.43 -10.63 -16.64
N GLY A 48 -26.90 -11.72 -17.15
CA GLY A 48 -25.48 -11.83 -17.44
C GLY A 48 -25.07 -13.23 -17.88
N THR A 49 -23.76 -13.41 -18.02
CA THR A 49 -23.14 -14.68 -18.37
C THR A 49 -22.21 -15.10 -17.22
N LYS A 50 -22.09 -16.41 -16.95
CA LYS A 50 -21.27 -16.88 -15.83
C LYS A 50 -19.83 -16.46 -16.02
N LEU A 51 -19.19 -15.99 -14.96
CA LEU A 51 -17.80 -15.52 -15.03
C LEU A 51 -16.86 -16.64 -15.53
N ALA A 52 -17.09 -17.89 -15.14
CA ALA A 52 -16.31 -19.04 -15.57
C ALA A 52 -16.56 -19.50 -17.03
N GLU A 53 -17.44 -18.84 -17.76
CA GLU A 53 -17.68 -19.09 -19.19
C GLU A 53 -17.04 -17.99 -20.07
N ILE A 54 -16.47 -16.94 -19.47
CA ILE A 54 -16.00 -15.74 -20.18
C ILE A 54 -14.54 -15.46 -19.85
N LYS A 55 -13.78 -15.02 -20.86
CA LYS A 55 -12.40 -14.57 -20.70
C LYS A 55 -12.35 -13.10 -20.27
N ASP A 56 -12.70 -12.83 -19.02
CA ASP A 56 -12.68 -11.48 -18.45
C ASP A 56 -11.75 -11.41 -17.23
N LEU A 57 -10.45 -11.22 -17.50
CA LEU A 57 -9.43 -11.09 -16.46
C LEU A 57 -9.68 -9.87 -15.56
N TYR A 58 -10.25 -8.80 -16.12
CA TYR A 58 -10.58 -7.60 -15.37
C TYR A 58 -11.59 -7.89 -14.26
N LEU A 59 -12.66 -8.62 -14.57
CA LEU A 59 -13.66 -8.98 -13.55
C LEU A 59 -13.13 -9.96 -12.51
N ILE A 60 -12.18 -10.82 -12.89
CA ILE A 60 -11.49 -11.67 -11.92
C ILE A 60 -10.67 -10.81 -10.95
N GLU A 61 -9.95 -9.80 -11.44
CA GLU A 61 -9.24 -8.84 -10.57
C GLU A 61 -10.20 -8.04 -9.69
N VAL A 62 -11.38 -7.65 -10.18
CA VAL A 62 -12.44 -7.03 -9.37
C VAL A 62 -12.89 -7.97 -8.26
N GLY A 63 -13.09 -9.25 -8.57
CA GLY A 63 -13.46 -10.28 -7.59
C GLY A 63 -12.38 -10.52 -6.53
N VAL A 64 -11.12 -10.56 -6.94
CA VAL A 64 -9.95 -10.66 -6.04
C VAL A 64 -9.87 -9.43 -5.14
N TYR A 65 -9.98 -8.23 -5.72
CA TYR A 65 -10.00 -6.97 -4.98
C TYR A 65 -11.14 -6.93 -3.94
N CYS A 66 -12.36 -7.34 -4.33
CA CYS A 66 -13.50 -7.44 -3.43
C CYS A 66 -13.26 -8.47 -2.32
N SER A 67 -12.66 -9.62 -2.62
CA SER A 67 -12.33 -10.66 -1.63
C SER A 67 -11.31 -10.17 -0.60
N PHE A 68 -10.34 -9.35 -0.99
CA PHE A 68 -9.40 -8.73 -0.05
C PHE A 68 -10.05 -7.65 0.81
N ASN A 69 -10.96 -6.83 0.26
CA ASN A 69 -11.78 -5.92 1.07
C ASN A 69 -12.62 -6.68 2.09
N GLN A 70 -13.21 -7.79 1.68
CA GLN A 70 -13.96 -8.66 2.57
C GLN A 70 -13.10 -9.19 3.73
N LEU A 71 -11.88 -9.61 3.43
CA LEU A 71 -10.98 -10.18 4.42
C LEU A 71 -10.40 -9.13 5.37
N LEU A 72 -9.91 -8.01 4.84
CA LEU A 72 -9.01 -7.11 5.56
C LEU A 72 -9.65 -5.76 5.88
N GLU A 73 -10.61 -5.27 5.09
CA GLU A 73 -11.29 -3.99 5.34
C GLU A 73 -12.45 -4.10 6.34
N HIS A 74 -13.35 -5.04 6.09
CA HIS A 74 -14.59 -5.16 6.87
C HIS A 74 -14.70 -6.47 7.65
N GLY A 75 -13.96 -7.51 7.24
CA GLY A 75 -13.97 -8.83 7.86
C GLY A 75 -15.24 -9.64 7.60
N PHE A 76 -16.17 -9.19 6.76
CA PHE A 76 -17.38 -9.95 6.43
C PHE A 76 -17.23 -10.62 5.06
N TYR A 77 -16.90 -11.90 5.03
CA TYR A 77 -16.39 -12.56 3.83
C TYR A 77 -17.27 -13.69 3.32
N HIS A 78 -17.21 -13.91 2.01
CA HIS A 78 -17.85 -15.03 1.34
C HIS A 78 -17.01 -16.30 1.59
N ALA A 79 -17.57 -17.23 2.37
CA ALA A 79 -16.86 -18.42 2.83
C ALA A 79 -16.78 -19.53 1.77
N ASP A 80 -17.69 -19.54 0.80
CA ASP A 80 -17.68 -20.54 -0.27
C ASP A 80 -17.92 -19.95 -1.67
N PRO A 81 -16.99 -19.13 -2.21
CA PRO A 81 -17.19 -18.53 -3.52
C PRO A 81 -16.99 -19.60 -4.60
N HIS A 82 -18.10 -20.11 -5.13
CA HIS A 82 -18.07 -20.99 -6.30
C HIS A 82 -18.13 -20.15 -7.58
N ALA A 83 -17.49 -20.64 -8.65
CA ALA A 83 -17.54 -20.03 -9.98
C ALA A 83 -18.96 -19.75 -10.52
N GLY A 84 -19.97 -20.45 -9.99
CA GLY A 84 -21.37 -20.31 -10.38
C GLY A 84 -22.09 -19.13 -9.71
N ASN A 85 -21.48 -18.57 -8.66
CA ASN A 85 -22.07 -17.49 -7.86
C ASN A 85 -21.72 -16.11 -8.42
N PHE A 86 -20.99 -16.08 -9.55
CA PHE A 86 -20.49 -14.88 -10.20
C PHE A 86 -21.05 -14.77 -11.62
N LEU A 87 -21.69 -13.64 -11.92
CA LEU A 87 -22.07 -13.28 -13.28
C LEU A 87 -21.31 -12.05 -13.73
N ARG A 88 -20.95 -12.02 -15.01
CA ARG A 88 -20.67 -10.79 -15.74
C ARG A 88 -21.98 -10.24 -16.26
N THR A 89 -22.39 -9.07 -15.79
CA THR A 89 -23.57 -8.36 -16.31
C THR A 89 -23.30 -7.82 -17.71
N TYR A 90 -24.35 -7.48 -18.47
CA TYR A 90 -24.19 -6.93 -19.82
C TYR A 90 -23.48 -5.56 -19.85
N ASP A 91 -23.59 -4.77 -18.77
CA ASP A 91 -22.84 -3.52 -18.58
C ASP A 91 -21.41 -3.74 -18.07
N GLY A 92 -20.93 -4.98 -18.02
CA GLY A 92 -19.53 -5.31 -17.75
C GLY A 92 -19.14 -5.25 -16.27
N LYS A 93 -20.05 -5.58 -15.36
CA LYS A 93 -19.81 -5.63 -13.91
C LYS A 93 -19.85 -7.05 -13.36
N LEU A 94 -19.24 -7.25 -12.20
CA LEU A 94 -19.23 -8.52 -11.47
C LEU A 94 -20.40 -8.57 -10.48
N ALA A 95 -21.40 -9.40 -10.78
CA ALA A 95 -22.52 -9.65 -9.90
C ALA A 95 -22.30 -10.87 -9.00
N TYR A 96 -22.55 -10.70 -7.70
CA TYR A 96 -22.56 -11.77 -6.69
C TYR A 96 -23.99 -12.25 -6.44
N LEU A 97 -24.24 -13.56 -6.49
CA LEU A 97 -25.60 -14.11 -6.40
C LEU A 97 -25.91 -14.92 -5.14
N ASP A 98 -24.91 -15.53 -4.53
CA ASP A 98 -25.07 -16.44 -3.39
C ASP A 98 -24.46 -15.81 -2.15
N PHE A 99 -25.20 -15.84 -1.04
CA PHE A 99 -24.74 -15.33 0.25
C PHE A 99 -25.08 -16.30 1.40
N GLY A 100 -25.30 -17.57 1.06
CA GLY A 100 -25.67 -18.63 2.00
C GLY A 100 -24.55 -18.90 3.00
N MET A 101 -23.30 -18.80 2.56
CA MET A 101 -22.12 -19.03 3.39
C MET A 101 -21.29 -17.75 3.55
N MET A 102 -21.60 -16.98 4.60
CA MET A 102 -20.81 -15.82 5.01
C MET A 102 -20.15 -16.05 6.37
N GLY A 103 -18.94 -15.54 6.53
CA GLY A 103 -18.17 -15.56 7.77
C GLY A 103 -17.80 -14.17 8.25
N GLU A 104 -17.32 -14.09 9.49
CA GLU A 104 -16.81 -12.85 10.09
C GLU A 104 -15.40 -13.05 10.63
N PHE A 105 -14.56 -12.04 10.42
CA PHE A 105 -13.17 -11.99 10.80
C PHE A 105 -12.93 -10.80 11.73
N LYS A 106 -12.48 -11.09 12.95
CA LYS A 106 -12.27 -10.07 13.97
C LYS A 106 -11.17 -9.09 13.57
N GLN A 107 -11.30 -7.82 13.96
CA GLN A 107 -10.35 -6.76 13.62
C GLN A 107 -8.91 -7.14 14.02
N GLU A 108 -8.71 -7.75 15.19
CA GLU A 108 -7.37 -8.07 15.70
C GLU A 108 -6.63 -9.06 14.79
N LEU A 109 -7.37 -9.99 14.18
CA LEU A 109 -6.81 -10.93 13.23
C LEU A 109 -6.48 -10.23 11.89
N ARG A 110 -7.30 -9.25 11.46
CA ARG A 110 -7.06 -8.48 10.22
C ARG A 110 -5.80 -7.65 10.34
N ASP A 111 -5.66 -6.97 11.48
CA ASP A 111 -4.46 -6.20 11.82
C ASP A 111 -3.23 -7.11 11.87
N GLY A 112 -3.33 -8.26 12.53
CA GLY A 112 -2.24 -9.24 12.59
C GLY A 112 -1.83 -9.80 11.22
N PHE A 113 -2.78 -9.96 10.30
CA PHE A 113 -2.47 -10.36 8.93
C PHE A 113 -1.73 -9.27 8.15
N LEU A 114 -2.18 -8.01 8.26
CA LEU A 114 -1.50 -6.87 7.63
C LEU A 114 -0.08 -6.68 8.18
N GLU A 115 0.12 -6.89 9.48
CA GLU A 115 1.45 -6.88 10.10
C GLU A 115 2.35 -7.99 9.57
N ALA A 116 1.84 -9.21 9.48
CA ALA A 116 2.58 -10.33 8.90
C ALA A 116 3.02 -10.04 7.46
N CYS A 117 2.14 -9.45 6.65
CA CYS A 117 2.51 -9.00 5.31
C CYS A 117 3.64 -7.96 5.33
N LEU A 118 3.61 -7.00 6.26
CA LEU A 118 4.65 -5.99 6.38
C LEU A 118 6.00 -6.54 6.84
N HIS A 119 5.99 -7.42 7.85
CA HIS A 119 7.21 -8.07 8.32
C HIS A 119 7.82 -8.94 7.22
N LEU A 120 6.99 -9.66 6.45
CA LEU A 120 7.44 -10.41 5.29
C LEU A 120 8.14 -9.51 4.25
N VAL A 121 7.53 -8.38 3.88
CA VAL A 121 8.11 -7.41 2.93
C VAL A 121 9.41 -6.79 3.44
N ASN A 122 9.46 -6.50 4.75
CA ASN A 122 10.65 -5.97 5.40
C ASN A 122 11.75 -7.03 5.59
N ARG A 123 11.46 -8.31 5.27
CA ARG A 123 12.32 -9.47 5.55
C ARG A 123 12.65 -9.61 7.05
N ASP A 124 11.70 -9.21 7.89
CA ASP A 124 11.75 -9.33 9.34
C ASP A 124 11.12 -10.65 9.76
N TYR A 125 11.90 -11.73 9.62
CA TYR A 125 11.40 -13.08 9.84
C TYR A 125 11.17 -13.38 11.33
N ASP A 126 11.88 -12.69 12.22
CA ASP A 126 11.69 -12.78 13.68
C ASP A 126 10.30 -12.25 14.06
N ALA A 127 9.95 -11.06 13.56
CA ALA A 127 8.63 -10.49 13.77
C ALA A 127 7.53 -11.31 13.07
N LEU A 128 7.79 -11.81 11.86
CA LEU A 128 6.87 -12.69 11.14
C LEU A 128 6.53 -13.98 11.92
N ALA A 129 7.54 -14.61 12.54
CA ALA A 129 7.33 -15.80 13.37
C ALA A 129 6.42 -15.50 14.58
N LYS A 130 6.59 -14.32 15.19
CA LYS A 130 5.74 -13.85 16.30
C LYS A 130 4.30 -13.60 15.83
N ASP A 131 4.12 -13.04 14.64
CA ASP A 131 2.77 -12.84 14.08
C ASP A 131 2.07 -14.17 13.84
N PHE A 132 2.79 -15.18 13.36
CA PHE A 132 2.22 -16.50 13.09
C PHE A 132 1.75 -17.19 14.38
N VAL A 133 2.43 -16.97 15.51
CA VAL A 133 1.94 -17.39 16.83
C VAL A 133 0.69 -16.60 17.21
N THR A 134 0.70 -15.28 17.00
CA THR A 134 -0.42 -14.38 17.33
C THR A 134 -1.69 -14.71 16.53
N LEU A 135 -1.53 -15.08 15.25
CA LEU A 135 -2.61 -15.47 14.35
C LEU A 135 -3.11 -16.90 14.59
N GLY A 136 -2.48 -17.65 15.50
CA GLY A 136 -2.81 -19.04 15.81
C GLY A 136 -2.35 -20.03 14.75
N LEU A 137 -1.49 -19.61 13.83
CA LEU A 137 -0.88 -20.47 12.81
C LEU A 137 0.19 -21.38 13.41
N LEU A 138 0.91 -20.88 14.41
CA LEU A 138 1.88 -21.62 15.20
C LEU A 138 1.43 -21.73 16.67
N PRO A 139 1.68 -22.86 17.34
CA PRO A 139 1.40 -22.98 18.76
C PRO A 139 2.33 -22.07 19.58
N PRO A 140 1.89 -21.52 20.73
CA PRO A 140 2.75 -20.71 21.61
C PRO A 140 3.99 -21.43 22.13
N THR A 141 3.96 -22.76 22.12
CA THR A 141 5.05 -23.64 22.57
C THR A 141 6.07 -23.94 21.47
N VAL A 142 5.93 -23.36 20.27
CA VAL A 142 6.88 -23.58 19.17
C VAL A 142 8.25 -23.01 19.53
N ASP A 143 9.31 -23.71 19.14
CA ASP A 143 10.67 -23.17 19.15
C ASP A 143 10.73 -22.01 18.15
N LYS A 144 10.92 -20.80 18.66
CA LYS A 144 10.89 -19.56 17.87
C LYS A 144 12.08 -19.48 16.91
N ASP A 145 13.25 -19.94 17.30
CA ASP A 145 14.45 -19.85 16.47
C ASP A 145 14.37 -20.85 15.31
N ALA A 146 13.89 -22.06 15.61
CA ALA A 146 13.62 -23.07 14.60
C ALA A 146 12.50 -22.63 13.63
N ALA A 147 11.41 -22.03 14.14
CA ALA A 147 10.32 -21.51 13.31
C ALA A 147 10.80 -20.36 12.42
N THR A 148 11.56 -19.41 12.96
CA THR A 148 12.13 -18.29 12.22
C THR A 148 13.05 -18.78 11.11
N THR A 149 13.92 -19.75 11.39
CA THR A 149 14.82 -20.34 10.39
C THR A 149 14.06 -20.98 9.24
N ALA A 150 12.98 -21.71 9.55
CA ALA A 150 12.16 -22.35 8.52
C ALA A 150 11.35 -21.35 7.70
N LEU A 151 10.70 -20.39 8.35
CA LEU A 151 9.99 -19.30 7.68
C LEU A 151 10.94 -18.51 6.78
N THR A 152 12.15 -18.23 7.27
CA THR A 152 13.21 -17.59 6.48
C THR A 152 13.53 -18.39 5.22
N GLY A 153 13.62 -19.72 5.30
CA GLY A 153 13.87 -20.56 4.12
C GLY A 153 12.76 -20.44 3.07
N VAL A 154 11.51 -20.62 3.49
CA VAL A 154 10.34 -20.59 2.58
C VAL A 154 10.16 -19.21 1.96
N PHE A 155 10.15 -18.17 2.80
CA PHE A 155 9.78 -16.84 2.37
C PHE A 155 10.92 -16.05 1.70
N ARG A 156 12.19 -16.41 1.95
CA ARG A 156 13.31 -15.80 1.23
C ARG A 156 13.26 -16.12 -0.25
N ASP A 157 12.94 -17.37 -0.60
CA ASP A 157 12.79 -17.79 -1.99
C ASP A 157 11.60 -17.10 -2.66
N VAL A 158 10.50 -16.95 -1.91
CA VAL A 158 9.31 -16.21 -2.35
C VAL A 158 9.64 -14.75 -2.67
N VAL A 159 10.31 -14.07 -1.74
CA VAL A 159 10.70 -12.66 -1.90
C VAL A 159 11.76 -12.50 -2.99
N ALA A 160 12.68 -13.46 -3.16
CA ALA A 160 13.72 -13.42 -4.19
C ALA A 160 13.16 -13.62 -5.60
N LYS A 161 12.17 -14.50 -5.77
CA LYS A 161 11.46 -14.68 -7.05
C LYS A 161 10.52 -13.52 -7.37
N GLY A 162 10.19 -12.69 -6.38
CA GLY A 162 9.18 -11.64 -6.45
C GLY A 162 7.79 -12.21 -6.19
N VAL A 163 7.07 -11.60 -5.23
CA VAL A 163 5.72 -12.05 -4.82
C VAL A 163 4.75 -12.12 -6.00
N GLN A 164 4.95 -11.24 -6.99
CA GLN A 164 4.15 -11.18 -8.21
C GLN A 164 4.31 -12.40 -9.14
N ASN A 165 5.38 -13.19 -8.99
CA ASN A 165 5.67 -14.33 -9.85
C ASN A 165 5.19 -15.68 -9.26
N ILE A 166 4.54 -15.65 -8.10
CA ILE A 166 4.27 -16.85 -7.30
C ILE A 166 2.79 -17.21 -7.37
N SER A 167 2.54 -18.46 -7.77
CA SER A 167 1.20 -19.05 -7.72
C SER A 167 0.80 -19.23 -6.27
N PHE A 168 -0.41 -18.83 -5.91
CA PHE A 168 -0.89 -19.00 -4.54
C PHE A 168 -1.00 -20.48 -4.18
N GLY A 169 -1.40 -21.33 -5.13
CA GLY A 169 -1.38 -22.79 -4.97
C GLY A 169 0.01 -23.36 -4.64
N ASP A 170 1.05 -22.93 -5.35
CA ASP A 170 2.43 -23.40 -5.11
C ASP A 170 2.96 -22.89 -3.77
N PHE A 171 2.67 -21.64 -3.43
CA PHE A 171 3.01 -21.07 -2.13
C PHE A 171 2.41 -21.87 -0.96
N LEU A 172 1.14 -22.26 -1.06
CA LEU A 172 0.47 -23.07 -0.05
C LEU A 172 1.07 -24.48 0.04
N LYS A 173 1.50 -25.06 -1.08
CA LYS A 173 2.16 -26.36 -1.11
C LYS A 173 3.51 -26.31 -0.40
N ASP A 174 4.33 -25.29 -0.69
CA ASP A 174 5.63 -25.08 -0.05
C ASP A 174 5.51 -24.80 1.45
N LEU A 175 4.49 -24.05 1.84
CA LEU A 175 4.13 -23.87 3.25
C LEU A 175 3.70 -25.23 3.87
N GLY A 176 2.87 -25.98 3.16
CA GLY A 176 2.33 -27.30 3.55
C GLY A 176 3.40 -28.35 3.85
N VAL A 177 4.47 -28.42 3.07
CA VAL A 177 5.62 -29.32 3.32
C VAL A 177 6.26 -29.00 4.68
N ASN A 178 6.33 -27.72 5.05
CA ASN A 178 6.88 -27.29 6.32
C ASN A 178 5.86 -27.34 7.48
N MET A 179 4.55 -27.47 7.20
CA MET A 179 3.51 -27.50 8.23
C MET A 179 3.65 -28.67 9.21
N TYR A 180 4.05 -29.84 8.71
CA TYR A 180 4.21 -31.05 9.55
C TYR A 180 5.36 -30.93 10.55
N LYS A 181 6.45 -30.25 10.17
CA LYS A 181 7.62 -30.08 11.03
C LYS A 181 7.37 -29.13 12.20
N PHE A 182 6.56 -28.08 12.00
CA PHE A 182 6.33 -27.03 13.00
C PHE A 182 4.94 -27.07 13.65
N LYS A 183 4.17 -28.13 13.41
CA LYS A 183 2.79 -28.30 13.91
C LYS A 183 1.91 -27.09 13.56
N PHE A 184 2.04 -26.58 12.33
CA PHE A 184 1.17 -25.51 11.85
C PHE A 184 -0.28 -25.94 12.00
N ARG A 185 -1.09 -25.04 12.52
CA ARG A 185 -2.55 -25.18 12.54
C ARG A 185 -3.09 -24.14 11.58
N ILE A 186 -3.95 -24.52 10.66
CA ILE A 186 -4.70 -23.55 9.88
C ILE A 186 -6.02 -23.36 10.59
N PRO A 187 -6.24 -22.22 11.27
CA PRO A 187 -7.55 -21.91 11.81
C PRO A 187 -8.64 -22.02 10.73
N PRO A 188 -9.85 -22.50 11.07
CA PRO A 188 -10.93 -22.70 10.10
C PRO A 188 -11.29 -21.46 9.26
N TYR A 189 -11.05 -20.25 9.79
CA TYR A 189 -11.28 -19.01 9.05
C TYR A 189 -10.26 -18.79 7.92
N PHE A 190 -8.99 -19.20 8.08
CA PHE A 190 -7.98 -19.07 7.03
C PHE A 190 -8.19 -20.05 5.88
N SER A 191 -8.72 -21.26 6.15
CA SER A 191 -8.94 -22.26 5.10
C SER A 191 -10.00 -21.82 4.08
N LEU A 192 -11.00 -21.06 4.51
CA LEU A 192 -12.06 -20.52 3.65
C LEU A 192 -11.53 -19.42 2.72
N VAL A 193 -10.66 -18.55 3.26
CA VAL A 193 -9.97 -17.50 2.46
C VAL A 193 -9.05 -18.13 1.43
N ILE A 194 -8.26 -19.12 1.86
CA ILE A 194 -7.39 -19.88 0.97
C ILE A 194 -8.19 -20.49 -0.17
N ARG A 195 -9.35 -21.09 0.13
CA ARG A 195 -10.24 -21.64 -0.90
C ARG A 195 -10.75 -20.56 -1.85
N SER A 196 -11.18 -19.40 -1.33
CA SER A 196 -11.68 -18.29 -2.13
C SER A 196 -10.65 -17.80 -3.16
N LEU A 197 -9.42 -17.55 -2.71
CA LEU A 197 -8.34 -17.09 -3.59
C LEU A 197 -7.92 -18.17 -4.58
N ALA A 198 -7.89 -19.45 -4.15
CA ALA A 198 -7.56 -20.57 -5.04
C ALA A 198 -8.61 -20.78 -6.15
N VAL A 199 -9.90 -20.57 -5.87
CA VAL A 199 -10.96 -20.64 -6.90
C VAL A 199 -10.79 -19.50 -7.90
N LEU A 200 -10.61 -18.26 -7.44
CA LEU A 200 -10.40 -17.11 -8.33
C LEU A 200 -9.11 -17.25 -9.18
N GLU A 201 -8.03 -17.72 -8.57
CA GLU A 201 -6.78 -18.02 -9.29
C GLU A 201 -6.97 -19.16 -10.29
N GLY A 202 -7.69 -20.23 -9.94
CA GLY A 202 -7.99 -21.33 -10.85
C GLY A 202 -8.80 -20.89 -12.07
N ILE A 203 -9.82 -20.04 -11.86
CA ILE A 203 -10.58 -19.42 -12.96
C ILE A 203 -9.63 -18.59 -13.84
N ALA A 204 -8.76 -17.77 -13.24
CA ALA A 204 -7.82 -16.93 -13.99
C ALA A 204 -6.79 -17.74 -14.79
N ILE A 205 -6.20 -18.78 -14.20
CA ILE A 205 -5.18 -19.63 -14.84
C ILE A 205 -5.77 -20.37 -16.04
N SER A 206 -7.05 -20.74 -16.00
CA SER A 206 -7.73 -21.36 -17.14
C SER A 206 -7.73 -20.47 -18.40
N TYR A 207 -7.52 -19.16 -18.24
CA TYR A 207 -7.50 -18.18 -19.32
C TYR A 207 -6.12 -17.55 -19.57
N ASN A 208 -5.42 -17.17 -18.51
CA ASN A 208 -4.06 -16.65 -18.54
C ASN A 208 -3.17 -17.55 -17.67
N PRO A 209 -2.40 -18.48 -18.28
CA PRO A 209 -1.53 -19.40 -17.55
C PRO A 209 -0.47 -18.70 -16.68
N ASN A 210 -0.16 -17.43 -16.99
CA ASN A 210 0.81 -16.63 -16.25
C ASN A 210 0.17 -15.81 -15.10
N TYR A 211 -1.15 -15.87 -14.91
CA TYR A 211 -1.81 -15.11 -13.85
C TYR A 211 -1.36 -15.58 -12.46
N LYS A 212 -1.11 -14.61 -11.57
CA LYS A 212 -0.68 -14.82 -10.18
C LYS A 212 -1.51 -13.95 -9.25
N VAL A 213 -2.37 -14.56 -8.43
CA VAL A 213 -3.29 -13.81 -7.56
C VAL A 213 -2.56 -13.03 -6.46
N LEU A 214 -1.40 -13.50 -6.03
CA LEU A 214 -0.57 -12.77 -5.05
C LEU A 214 0.00 -11.48 -5.64
N GLY A 215 0.31 -11.46 -6.94
CA GLY A 215 0.79 -10.26 -7.62
C GLY A 215 -0.26 -9.16 -7.68
N SER A 216 -1.50 -9.52 -8.02
CA SER A 216 -2.59 -8.55 -8.11
C SER A 216 -3.07 -8.00 -6.76
N THR A 217 -2.69 -8.64 -5.65
CA THR A 217 -3.16 -8.29 -4.31
C THR A 217 -2.16 -7.47 -3.51
N TYR A 218 -0.89 -7.51 -3.90
CA TYR A 218 0.16 -6.74 -3.24
C TYR A 218 -0.09 -5.21 -3.29
N PRO A 219 -0.52 -4.60 -4.42
CA PRO A 219 -0.92 -3.20 -4.46
C PRO A 219 -2.04 -2.84 -3.47
N TRP A 220 -2.99 -3.76 -3.28
CA TRP A 220 -4.08 -3.57 -2.33
C TRP A 220 -3.55 -3.47 -0.90
N ILE A 221 -2.66 -4.38 -0.50
CA ILE A 221 -2.05 -4.41 0.84
C ILE A 221 -1.22 -3.14 1.06
N ALA A 222 -0.36 -2.76 0.10
CA ALA A 222 0.45 -1.55 0.18
C ALA A 222 -0.43 -0.30 0.39
N ARG A 223 -1.51 -0.18 -0.39
CA ARG A 223 -2.50 0.90 -0.25
C ARG A 223 -3.16 0.90 1.12
N LYS A 224 -3.62 -0.27 1.59
CA LYS A 224 -4.29 -0.40 2.88
C LYS A 224 -3.36 0.04 4.01
N VAL A 225 -2.11 -0.44 4.03
CA VAL A 225 -1.11 -0.06 5.04
C VAL A 225 -0.87 1.45 5.10
N LEU A 226 -0.77 2.10 3.93
CA LEU A 226 -0.52 3.53 3.83
C LEU A 226 -1.74 4.41 4.20
N THR A 227 -2.95 3.84 4.21
CA THR A 227 -4.21 4.57 4.45
C THR A 227 -4.93 4.16 5.73
N ASP A 228 -4.45 3.14 6.43
CA ASP A 228 -5.11 2.64 7.63
C ASP A 228 -4.88 3.57 8.84
N SER A 229 -5.88 3.62 9.71
CA SER A 229 -5.88 4.50 10.88
C SER A 229 -5.53 3.79 12.19
N SER A 230 -5.43 2.46 12.20
CA SER A 230 -5.12 1.67 13.40
C SER A 230 -3.76 2.03 13.98
N SER A 231 -3.70 2.16 15.31
CA SER A 231 -2.46 2.51 16.03
C SER A 231 -1.36 1.46 15.82
N LYS A 232 -1.77 0.19 15.76
CA LYS A 232 -0.90 -0.95 15.54
C LYS A 232 -0.21 -0.87 14.17
N LEU A 233 -0.99 -0.73 13.10
CA LEU A 233 -0.46 -0.68 11.75
C LEU A 233 0.36 0.58 11.48
N LYS A 234 -0.01 1.72 12.08
CA LYS A 234 0.83 2.93 12.09
C LYS A 234 2.20 2.68 12.71
N SER A 235 2.24 1.97 13.84
CA SER A 235 3.50 1.64 14.52
C SER A 235 4.37 0.72 13.67
N THR A 236 3.77 -0.29 13.03
CA THR A 236 4.47 -1.22 12.13
C THR A 236 4.96 -0.50 10.87
N LEU A 237 4.14 0.35 10.26
CA LEU A 237 4.55 1.20 9.13
C LEU A 237 5.68 2.15 9.54
N GLN A 238 5.62 2.74 10.73
CA GLN A 238 6.70 3.58 11.25
C GLN A 238 8.00 2.79 11.45
N ALA A 239 7.94 1.59 12.02
CA ALA A 239 9.11 0.71 12.13
C ALA A 239 9.64 0.26 10.76
N LEU A 240 8.78 0.18 9.75
CA LEU A 240 9.20 -0.07 8.38
C LEU A 240 9.84 1.18 7.74
N LEU A 241 9.35 2.38 8.03
CA LEU A 241 9.87 3.61 7.44
C LEU A 241 11.07 4.17 8.19
N TYR A 242 11.32 3.76 9.43
CA TYR A 242 12.43 4.23 10.24
C TYR A 242 13.29 3.07 10.75
N LYS A 243 14.61 3.23 10.69
CA LYS A 243 15.56 2.33 11.34
C LYS A 243 16.63 3.15 12.04
N ASP A 244 16.84 2.90 13.33
CA ASP A 244 17.81 3.63 14.16
C ASP A 244 17.59 5.15 14.11
N GLY A 245 16.32 5.59 14.08
CA GLY A 245 15.92 6.99 13.95
C GLY A 245 16.06 7.59 12.55
N LYS A 246 16.62 6.86 11.57
CA LYS A 246 16.80 7.33 10.19
C LYS A 246 15.62 6.92 9.31
N PHE A 247 15.08 7.89 8.58
CA PHE A 247 14.02 7.67 7.61
C PHE A 247 14.54 6.93 6.36
N ARG A 248 13.86 5.84 6.00
CA ARG A 248 14.18 4.93 4.89
C ARG A 248 13.31 5.24 3.68
N ILE A 249 13.69 6.30 2.97
CA ILE A 249 12.93 6.78 1.81
C ILE A 249 12.72 5.71 0.71
N ASP A 250 13.70 4.84 0.47
CA ASP A 250 13.58 3.72 -0.48
C ASP A 250 12.34 2.84 -0.21
N ARG A 251 12.01 2.64 1.07
CA ARG A 251 10.87 1.83 1.48
C ARG A 251 9.56 2.55 1.24
N LEU A 252 9.52 3.86 1.47
CA LEU A 252 8.34 4.66 1.17
C LEU A 252 8.07 4.69 -0.34
N GLU A 253 9.09 5.01 -1.13
CA GLU A 253 8.99 5.05 -2.60
C GLU A 253 8.47 3.72 -3.14
N SER A 254 9.04 2.61 -2.66
CA SER A 254 8.61 1.26 -3.04
C SER A 254 7.15 1.01 -2.67
N LEU A 255 6.71 1.32 -1.45
CA LEU A 255 5.32 1.10 -1.03
C LEU A 255 4.33 1.97 -1.82
N ILE A 256 4.67 3.23 -2.08
CA ILE A 256 3.80 4.12 -2.88
C ILE A 256 3.71 3.59 -4.31
N SER A 257 4.83 3.29 -4.97
CA SER A 257 4.83 2.75 -6.33
C SER A 257 3.97 1.48 -6.44
N GLU A 258 4.14 0.56 -5.50
CA GLU A 258 3.38 -0.70 -5.46
C GLU A 258 1.88 -0.44 -5.23
N SER A 259 1.53 0.49 -4.34
CA SER A 259 0.13 0.86 -4.08
C SER A 259 -0.58 1.43 -5.33
N LEU A 260 0.19 2.08 -6.22
CA LEU A 260 -0.31 2.72 -7.43
C LEU A 260 -0.33 1.77 -8.63
N HIS A 261 0.48 0.71 -8.63
CA HIS A 261 0.61 -0.27 -9.73
C HIS A 261 -0.76 -0.81 -10.19
N ALA A 262 -1.67 -1.14 -9.27
CA ALA A 262 -3.03 -1.63 -9.59
C ALA A 262 -3.94 -0.60 -10.30
N ARG A 263 -3.65 0.71 -10.20
CA ARG A 263 -4.36 1.75 -10.95
C ARG A 263 -3.70 2.04 -12.30
N THR A 264 -2.37 1.92 -12.38
CA THR A 264 -1.59 2.30 -13.55
C THR A 264 -1.77 1.29 -14.70
N GLU A 265 -1.77 -0.02 -14.44
CA GLU A 265 -2.00 -1.04 -15.49
C GLU A 265 -3.39 -0.91 -16.15
N ARG A 266 -4.41 -0.44 -15.42
CA ARG A 266 -5.74 -0.15 -15.97
C ARG A 266 -5.77 1.00 -16.98
N THR A 267 -4.80 1.90 -16.93
CA THR A 267 -4.80 3.15 -17.73
C THR A 267 -3.79 3.09 -18.86
N LEU A 268 -2.70 2.32 -18.70
CA LEU A 268 -1.68 2.09 -19.73
C LEU A 268 -2.20 1.35 -20.96
N ILE A 269 -3.35 0.66 -20.86
CA ILE A 269 -4.02 0.06 -22.02
C ILE A 269 -4.64 1.14 -22.94
N MET A 270 -4.74 2.40 -22.50
CA MET A 270 -5.44 3.46 -23.25
C MET A 270 -4.56 4.59 -23.81
N GLU A 271 -3.33 4.84 -23.34
CA GLU A 271 -2.56 6.02 -23.81
C GLU A 271 -1.05 5.75 -23.92
N GLN A 272 -0.52 5.74 -25.15
CA GLN A 272 0.92 5.67 -25.44
C GLN A 272 1.51 7.08 -25.58
N SER A 273 2.07 7.64 -24.50
CA SER A 273 3.14 8.67 -24.57
C SER A 273 3.84 8.86 -23.21
N GLU A 274 5.18 8.87 -23.21
CA GLU A 274 6.03 8.95 -21.99
C GLU A 274 5.78 10.23 -21.13
N ILE A 275 5.37 11.34 -21.75
CA ILE A 275 5.06 12.60 -21.05
C ILE A 275 3.74 12.49 -20.27
N HIS A 276 2.75 11.75 -20.80
CA HIS A 276 1.49 11.50 -20.09
C HIS A 276 1.69 10.55 -18.91
N GLU A 277 2.59 9.57 -19.00
CA GLU A 277 2.88 8.63 -17.91
C GLU A 277 3.40 9.34 -16.65
N SER A 278 4.33 10.29 -16.81
CA SER A 278 4.87 11.05 -15.69
C SER A 278 3.81 11.92 -15.02
N ARG A 279 3.03 12.71 -15.79
CA ARG A 279 1.95 13.53 -15.22
C ARG A 279 0.87 12.70 -14.55
N PHE A 280 0.48 11.57 -15.15
CA PHE A 280 -0.49 10.65 -14.58
C PHE A 280 0.00 10.08 -13.26
N PHE A 281 1.26 9.65 -13.19
CA PHE A 281 1.86 9.17 -11.95
C PHE A 281 1.82 10.24 -10.86
N ILE A 282 2.24 11.47 -11.16
CA ILE A 282 2.20 12.60 -10.21
C ILE A 282 0.77 12.83 -9.69
N LYS A 283 -0.21 12.86 -10.59
CA LYS A 283 -1.63 13.03 -10.24
C LYS A 283 -2.10 11.94 -9.27
N GLN A 284 -1.73 10.69 -9.53
CA GLN A 284 -2.11 9.55 -8.71
C GLN A 284 -1.44 9.58 -7.33
N VAL A 285 -0.15 9.95 -7.26
CA VAL A 285 0.56 10.12 -5.98
C VAL A 285 -0.08 11.25 -5.17
N LEU A 286 -0.34 12.41 -5.77
CA LEU A 286 -0.95 13.55 -5.09
C LEU A 286 -2.36 13.22 -4.61
N ALA A 287 -3.22 12.67 -5.47
CA ALA A 287 -4.56 12.26 -5.09
C ALA A 287 -4.54 11.22 -3.94
N PHE A 288 -3.53 10.35 -3.91
CA PHE A 288 -3.36 9.36 -2.86
C PHE A 288 -2.93 9.98 -1.52
N VAL A 289 -1.93 10.87 -1.51
CA VAL A 289 -1.45 11.53 -0.27
C VAL A 289 -2.48 12.51 0.30
N LEU A 290 -3.25 13.15 -0.58
CA LEU A 290 -4.34 14.06 -0.20
C LEU A 290 -5.62 13.33 0.21
N ASP A 291 -5.69 12.01 0.05
CA ASP A 291 -6.83 11.23 0.53
C ASP A 291 -7.01 11.44 2.05
N THR A 292 -8.27 11.64 2.46
CA THR A 292 -8.65 11.79 3.87
C THR A 292 -8.18 10.60 4.73
N LYS A 293 -8.17 9.39 4.18
CA LYS A 293 -7.70 8.18 4.86
C LYS A 293 -6.18 8.17 5.03
N ALA A 294 -5.42 8.78 4.11
CA ALA A 294 -3.96 8.83 4.13
C ALA A 294 -3.37 9.86 5.14
N THR A 295 -4.11 10.19 6.21
CA THR A 295 -3.71 11.23 7.17
C THR A 295 -2.37 10.93 7.84
N PHE A 296 -2.12 9.69 8.27
CA PHE A 296 -0.83 9.34 8.89
C PHE A 296 0.36 9.46 7.94
N LEU A 297 0.20 8.98 6.70
CA LEU A 297 1.23 9.11 5.67
C LEU A 297 1.54 10.59 5.40
N ARG A 298 0.49 11.42 5.27
CA ARG A 298 0.63 12.86 5.04
C ARG A 298 1.36 13.55 6.19
N GLU A 299 1.01 13.24 7.43
CA GLU A 299 1.68 13.78 8.63
C GLU A 299 3.16 13.40 8.69
N LEU A 300 3.49 12.16 8.34
CA LEU A 300 4.87 11.67 8.27
C LEU A 300 5.66 12.38 7.17
N LEU A 301 5.07 12.50 5.97
CA LEU A 301 5.66 13.23 4.85
C LEU A 301 5.91 14.71 5.19
N LEU A 302 4.98 15.35 5.88
CA LEU A 302 5.13 16.75 6.31
C LEU A 302 6.30 16.93 7.30
N ASP A 303 6.50 16.00 8.23
CA ASP A 303 7.67 16.05 9.12
C ASP A 303 8.97 15.85 8.33
N GLU A 304 9.03 14.85 7.45
CA GLU A 304 10.21 14.58 6.60
C GLU A 304 10.55 15.75 5.67
N LEU A 305 9.55 16.34 5.01
CA LEU A 305 9.70 17.55 4.21
C LEU A 305 10.22 18.72 5.05
N ALA A 306 9.71 18.89 6.28
CA ALA A 306 10.20 19.93 7.18
C ALA A 306 11.67 19.69 7.58
N LYS A 307 12.10 18.44 7.85
CA LYS A 307 13.52 18.13 8.12
C LYS A 307 14.39 18.50 6.92
N GLY A 308 13.94 18.11 5.74
CA GLY A 308 14.60 18.38 4.47
C GLY A 308 14.77 19.86 4.17
N LEU A 309 13.68 20.62 4.21
CA LEU A 309 13.68 22.06 3.94
C LEU A 309 14.54 22.83 4.95
N TYR A 310 14.51 22.40 6.21
CA TYR A 310 15.38 22.95 7.24
C TYR A 310 16.86 22.71 6.93
N ALA A 311 17.23 21.48 6.56
CA ALA A 311 18.60 21.14 6.16
C ALA A 311 19.04 21.88 4.88
N LEU A 312 18.13 22.08 3.92
CA LEU A 312 18.38 22.88 2.73
C LEU A 312 18.67 24.35 3.09
N GLY A 313 17.89 24.93 4.02
CA GLY A 313 18.13 26.27 4.54
C GLY A 313 19.52 26.43 5.16
N LEU A 314 19.96 25.45 5.96
CA LEU A 314 21.31 25.42 6.52
C LEU A 314 22.41 25.32 5.45
N ALA A 315 22.26 24.41 4.48
CA ALA A 315 23.21 24.26 3.38
C ALA A 315 23.34 25.54 2.54
N SER A 316 22.22 26.23 2.32
CA SER A 316 22.16 27.50 1.61
C SER A 316 22.91 28.59 2.36
N PHE A 317 22.68 28.68 3.67
CA PHE A 317 23.36 29.63 4.53
C PHE A 317 24.86 29.38 4.55
N ASP A 318 25.30 28.14 4.77
CA ASP A 318 26.72 27.76 4.78
C ASP A 318 27.41 28.07 3.44
N SER A 319 26.72 27.83 2.31
CA SER A 319 27.23 28.14 0.97
C SER A 319 27.40 29.65 0.75
N VAL A 320 26.42 30.45 1.17
CA VAL A 320 26.47 31.92 1.07
C VAL A 320 27.55 32.49 1.99
N THR A 321 27.65 32.02 3.25
CA THR A 321 28.70 32.47 4.17
C THR A 321 30.08 32.12 3.65
N THR A 322 30.26 30.93 3.08
CA THR A 322 31.55 30.52 2.49
C THR A 322 31.91 31.40 1.30
N ALA A 323 30.95 31.71 0.41
CA ALA A 323 31.17 32.59 -0.72
C ALA A 323 31.50 34.05 -0.31
N VAL A 324 30.84 34.56 0.74
CA VAL A 324 31.12 35.89 1.29
C VAL A 324 32.50 35.94 1.95
N LEU A 325 32.84 34.92 2.75
CA LEU A 325 34.15 34.80 3.39
C LEU A 325 35.28 34.66 2.37
N ALA A 326 35.07 33.90 1.28
CA ALA A 326 36.05 33.74 0.21
C ALA A 326 36.43 35.05 -0.50
N ASN A 327 35.60 36.09 -0.40
CA ASN A 327 35.85 37.41 -0.99
C ASN A 327 36.53 38.40 -0.04
N LEU A 328 36.84 38.01 1.20
CA LEU A 328 37.50 38.87 2.19
C LEU A 328 39.02 38.62 2.21
N PRO A 329 39.86 39.67 2.08
CA PRO A 329 41.28 39.52 2.30
C PRO A 329 41.51 39.17 3.78
N PHE A 330 42.33 38.15 4.05
CA PHE A 330 42.68 37.61 5.38
C PHE A 330 41.74 36.57 6.03
N SER A 331 40.73 36.01 5.33
CA SER A 331 40.00 34.86 5.87
C SER A 331 40.84 33.58 5.77
N SER A 332 41.35 33.07 6.88
CA SER A 332 41.87 31.70 6.97
C SER A 332 40.76 30.69 6.67
N SER A 333 41.13 29.55 6.08
CA SER A 333 40.28 28.43 5.64
C SER A 333 39.45 27.77 6.76
N TYR A 334 38.53 28.50 7.39
CA TYR A 334 37.57 27.96 8.34
C TYR A 334 36.32 27.52 7.59
N SER A 335 36.19 26.21 7.37
CA SER A 335 34.93 25.60 6.95
C SER A 335 33.98 25.54 8.14
N PHE A 336 33.10 26.54 8.29
CA PHE A 336 31.95 26.41 9.18
C PHE A 336 30.89 25.54 8.49
N SER A 337 30.97 24.22 8.68
CA SER A 337 29.83 23.35 8.38
C SER A 337 28.89 23.41 9.58
N SER A 338 27.79 24.15 9.45
CA SER A 338 26.74 24.16 10.47
C SER A 338 25.88 22.90 10.39
N MET A 339 25.97 22.15 9.29
CA MET A 339 25.26 20.89 9.04
C MET A 339 25.83 19.72 9.85
N THR A 340 24.91 18.93 10.41
CA THR A 340 25.21 17.63 11.02
C THR A 340 25.07 16.49 10.00
N GLU A 341 25.56 15.30 10.35
CA GLU A 341 25.31 14.06 9.58
C GLU A 341 23.81 13.74 9.44
N GLU A 342 22.98 14.15 10.40
CA GLU A 342 21.53 13.99 10.29
C GLU A 342 20.94 14.97 9.24
N ASP A 343 21.42 16.21 9.21
CA ASP A 343 20.99 17.23 8.24
C ASP A 343 21.36 16.79 6.81
N SER A 344 22.51 16.16 6.60
CA SER A 344 22.94 15.66 5.28
C SER A 344 22.03 14.52 4.77
N VAL A 345 21.59 13.63 5.66
CA VAL A 345 20.63 12.56 5.35
C VAL A 345 19.25 13.15 5.05
N ASN A 346 18.77 14.11 5.85
CA ASN A 346 17.48 14.77 5.64
C ASN A 346 17.44 15.52 4.30
N LEU A 347 18.52 16.20 3.92
CA LEU A 347 18.64 16.87 2.62
C LEU A 347 18.58 15.86 1.46
N ARG A 348 19.26 14.71 1.58
CA ARG A 348 19.21 13.64 0.58
C ARG A 348 17.80 13.04 0.45
N ASN A 349 17.12 12.84 1.57
CA ASN A 349 15.73 12.36 1.57
C ASN A 349 14.80 13.37 0.89
N LEU A 350 14.95 14.68 1.14
CA LEU A 350 14.20 15.72 0.44
C LEU A 350 14.39 15.64 -1.08
N GLN A 351 15.64 15.56 -1.53
CA GLN A 351 15.95 15.49 -2.96
C GLN A 351 15.28 14.30 -3.62
N ARG A 352 15.34 13.14 -2.97
CA ARG A 352 14.67 11.92 -3.46
C ARG A 352 13.15 12.02 -3.47
N LEU A 353 12.53 12.64 -2.46
CA LEU A 353 11.08 12.90 -2.47
C LEU A 353 10.69 13.78 -3.66
N VAL A 354 11.46 14.84 -3.93
CA VAL A 354 11.21 15.73 -5.07
C VAL A 354 11.34 14.97 -6.40
N LEU A 355 12.43 14.19 -6.58
CA LEU A 355 12.62 13.38 -7.79
C LEU A 355 11.53 12.33 -7.99
N PHE A 356 11.10 11.68 -6.90
CA PHE A 356 10.00 10.73 -6.92
C PHE A 356 8.67 11.40 -7.33
N LEU A 357 8.37 12.56 -6.76
CA LEU A 357 7.20 13.37 -7.12
C LEU A 357 7.27 14.00 -8.51
N GLN A 358 8.42 13.96 -9.17
CA GLN A 358 8.58 14.37 -10.57
C GLN A 358 8.44 13.19 -11.54
N GLY A 359 8.24 11.96 -11.05
CA GLY A 359 8.13 10.75 -11.88
C GLY A 359 9.44 10.28 -12.51
N LEU A 360 10.58 10.90 -12.17
CA LEU A 360 11.88 10.66 -12.80
C LEU A 360 12.58 9.36 -12.35
N ASN A 361 12.03 8.64 -11.36
CA ASN A 361 12.62 7.41 -10.84
C ASN A 361 12.34 6.16 -11.68
N ASN A 362 11.50 6.24 -12.72
CA ASN A 362 11.10 5.09 -13.55
C ASN A 362 11.95 4.88 -14.83
N ALA A 363 12.99 5.69 -15.07
CA ALA A 363 13.88 5.47 -16.22
C ALA A 363 14.96 4.40 -15.91
N PRO A 364 15.01 3.26 -16.62
CA PRO A 364 16.07 2.28 -16.46
C PRO A 364 17.37 2.87 -17.02
N GLY A 365 18.21 3.48 -16.18
CA GLY A 365 19.51 3.98 -16.61
C GLY A 365 20.17 5.07 -15.75
N MET A 366 19.46 5.74 -14.84
CA MET A 366 20.11 6.68 -13.93
C MET A 366 20.72 5.94 -12.74
N GLY A 367 22.05 5.83 -12.75
CA GLY A 367 22.82 5.24 -11.67
C GLY A 367 22.47 5.87 -10.32
N LYS A 368 22.46 5.04 -9.26
CA LYS A 368 22.35 5.48 -7.87
C LYS A 368 23.27 6.69 -7.65
N PRO A 369 22.79 7.80 -7.05
CA PRO A 369 23.65 8.95 -6.78
C PRO A 369 24.84 8.47 -5.95
N SER A 370 26.04 8.78 -6.43
CA SER A 370 27.29 8.37 -5.80
C SER A 370 27.35 8.92 -4.38
N ASN A 371 27.65 8.05 -3.41
CA ASN A 371 27.95 8.46 -2.04
C ASN A 371 29.25 9.27 -2.07
N GLY A 372 29.17 10.60 -2.02
CA GLY A 372 30.34 11.45 -1.69
C GLY A 372 30.57 12.72 -2.50
N ALA A 373 29.71 13.12 -3.43
CA ALA A 373 29.89 14.42 -4.10
C ALA A 373 29.27 15.57 -3.26
N PRO A 374 29.98 16.69 -3.01
CA PRO A 374 29.38 17.91 -2.50
C PRO A 374 28.43 18.45 -3.59
N PHE A 375 27.12 18.38 -3.34
CA PHE A 375 26.14 18.85 -4.30
C PHE A 375 26.05 20.39 -4.27
N ALA A 376 26.42 21.01 -5.38
CA ALA A 376 26.20 22.41 -5.65
C ALA A 376 24.74 22.66 -6.06
N PHE A 377 24.23 23.83 -5.68
CA PHE A 377 22.92 24.42 -6.02
C PHE A 377 22.51 24.38 -7.51
N SER A 378 23.40 23.97 -8.42
CA SER A 378 23.22 24.01 -9.87
C SER A 378 22.25 22.97 -10.42
N GLN A 379 21.88 21.93 -9.68
CA GLN A 379 20.95 20.90 -10.16
C GLN A 379 19.46 21.26 -10.04
N PHE A 380 19.09 22.28 -9.25
CA PHE A 380 17.70 22.77 -9.18
C PHE A 380 17.32 23.73 -10.32
N ARG A 381 18.20 23.95 -11.31
CA ARG A 381 18.09 25.06 -12.28
C ARG A 381 17.52 24.66 -13.65
N SER A 382 16.75 23.59 -13.72
CA SER A 382 15.92 23.29 -14.89
C SER A 382 14.56 23.98 -14.72
N ALA A 383 14.42 25.17 -15.30
CA ALA A 383 13.22 26.01 -15.18
C ALA A 383 11.96 25.41 -15.86
N GLN A 384 12.04 24.20 -16.42
CA GLN A 384 10.90 23.48 -17.03
C GLN A 384 10.16 22.56 -16.05
N GLU A 385 10.72 22.31 -14.87
CA GLU A 385 10.24 21.29 -13.92
C GLU A 385 9.08 21.72 -12.98
N PRO A 386 9.05 22.93 -12.37
CA PRO A 386 7.93 23.33 -11.52
C PRO A 386 6.60 23.54 -12.28
N LEU A 387 6.66 23.65 -13.61
CA LEU A 387 5.49 23.86 -14.47
C LEU A 387 4.59 22.61 -14.57
N GLN A 388 5.17 21.40 -14.54
CA GLN A 388 4.37 20.17 -14.64
C GLN A 388 3.51 19.96 -13.39
N LEU A 389 4.10 20.16 -12.21
CA LEU A 389 3.43 19.96 -10.93
C LEU A 389 2.27 20.97 -10.75
N LEU A 390 2.49 22.23 -11.14
CA LEU A 390 1.44 23.26 -11.18
C LEU A 390 0.30 22.89 -12.14
N SER A 391 0.61 22.32 -13.32
CA SER A 391 -0.42 21.86 -14.24
C SER A 391 -1.25 20.71 -13.67
N VAL A 392 -0.62 19.75 -12.98
CA VAL A 392 -1.34 18.63 -12.35
C VAL A 392 -2.23 19.08 -11.20
N ILE A 393 -1.80 20.06 -10.39
CA ILE A 393 -2.61 20.62 -9.30
C ILE A 393 -3.94 21.16 -9.83
N SER A 394 -3.93 21.81 -10.99
CA SER A 394 -5.14 22.37 -11.61
C SER A 394 -6.19 21.31 -12.01
N GLU A 395 -5.79 20.04 -12.15
CA GLU A 395 -6.68 18.92 -12.51
C GLU A 395 -7.25 18.15 -11.31
N LEU A 396 -6.83 18.48 -10.08
CA LEU A 396 -7.32 17.84 -8.86
C LEU A 396 -8.69 18.40 -8.44
N PRO A 397 -9.50 17.62 -7.70
CA PRO A 397 -10.72 18.12 -7.05
C PRO A 397 -10.46 19.39 -6.20
N GLN A 398 -11.46 20.27 -6.11
CA GLN A 398 -11.30 21.59 -5.45
C GLN A 398 -10.91 21.49 -3.97
N ASP A 399 -11.40 20.49 -3.25
CA ASP A 399 -11.05 20.17 -1.87
C ASP A 399 -9.55 19.83 -1.74
N MET A 400 -9.03 18.99 -2.65
CA MET A 400 -7.61 18.64 -2.70
C MET A 400 -6.72 19.84 -3.06
N GLN A 401 -7.18 20.71 -3.97
CA GLN A 401 -6.48 21.95 -4.31
C GLN A 401 -6.36 22.89 -3.12
N GLN A 402 -7.46 23.09 -2.38
CA GLN A 402 -7.45 23.92 -1.18
C GLN A 402 -6.50 23.37 -0.12
N GLN A 403 -6.52 22.06 0.10
CA GLN A 403 -5.60 21.41 1.05
C GLN A 403 -4.13 21.59 0.64
N LEU A 404 -3.82 21.44 -0.65
CA LEU A 404 -2.45 21.56 -1.15
C LEU A 404 -1.94 23.01 -1.17
N LEU A 405 -2.79 23.97 -1.52
CA LEU A 405 -2.38 25.37 -1.68
C LEU A 405 -2.45 26.20 -0.40
N LEU A 406 -3.30 25.83 0.56
CA LEU A 406 -3.54 26.64 1.77
C LEU A 406 -3.10 25.96 3.06
N SER A 407 -3.54 24.72 3.32
CA SER A 407 -3.28 24.08 4.62
C SER A 407 -1.87 23.48 4.72
N LEU A 408 -1.42 22.74 3.70
CA LEU A 408 -0.11 22.09 3.73
C LEU A 408 1.07 23.08 3.87
N PRO A 409 1.12 24.23 3.16
CA PRO A 409 2.20 25.19 3.33
C PRO A 409 2.23 25.81 4.72
N ALA A 410 1.07 26.09 5.32
CA ALA A 410 0.97 26.65 6.67
C ALA A 410 1.52 25.66 7.71
N ASP A 411 1.10 24.40 7.67
CA ASP A 411 1.59 23.35 8.56
C ASP A 411 3.09 23.11 8.40
N LEU A 412 3.58 23.07 7.16
CA LEU A 412 4.99 22.89 6.84
C LEU A 412 5.84 24.05 7.39
N THR A 413 5.37 25.29 7.21
CA THR A 413 6.04 26.49 7.74
C THR A 413 6.13 26.44 9.26
N GLY A 414 5.04 26.06 9.94
CA GLY A 414 5.03 25.88 11.40
C GLY A 414 6.05 24.85 11.88
N ARG A 415 6.17 23.71 11.18
CA ARG A 415 7.16 22.65 11.52
C ARG A 415 8.59 23.10 11.30
N VAL A 416 8.88 23.78 10.18
CA VAL A 416 10.22 24.32 9.91
C VAL A 416 10.59 25.36 10.96
N ALA A 417 9.69 26.29 11.28
CA ALA A 417 9.90 27.31 12.32
C ALA A 417 10.17 26.68 13.70
N SER A 418 9.43 25.64 14.07
CA SER A 418 9.65 24.88 15.31
C SER A 418 11.05 24.27 15.38
N ARG A 419 11.55 23.72 14.27
CA ARG A 419 12.92 23.17 14.19
C ARG A 419 13.99 24.25 14.30
N VAL A 420 13.79 25.40 13.67
CA VAL A 420 14.68 26.57 13.81
C VAL A 420 14.77 26.97 15.28
N ALA A 421 13.63 27.09 15.97
CA ALA A 421 13.57 27.44 17.39
C ALA A 421 14.24 26.39 18.28
N ALA A 422 13.99 25.09 18.04
CA ALA A 422 14.59 24.01 18.81
C ALA A 422 16.13 23.99 18.72
N ARG A 423 16.71 24.25 17.54
CA ARG A 423 18.17 24.33 17.38
C ARG A 423 18.75 25.61 17.99
N ALA A 424 18.03 26.72 17.92
CA ALA A 424 18.44 27.97 18.58
C ALA A 424 18.51 27.78 20.09
N LEU A 425 17.49 27.17 20.70
CA LEU A 425 17.52 26.80 22.12
C LEU A 425 18.68 25.84 22.44
N ARG A 426 18.87 24.80 21.63
CA ARG A 426 19.97 23.84 21.82
C ARG A 426 21.36 24.52 21.78
N ARG A 427 21.54 25.58 21.00
CA ARG A 427 22.79 26.37 20.95
C ARG A 427 22.95 27.37 22.10
N ILE A 428 21.86 27.72 22.79
CA ILE A 428 21.89 28.62 23.94
C ILE A 428 22.20 27.84 25.24
N PHE A 429 21.78 26.57 25.31
CA PHE A 429 21.91 25.71 26.49
C PHE A 429 23.06 24.69 26.43
N LEU A 430 23.78 24.58 25.31
CA LEU A 430 25.06 23.86 25.16
C LEU A 430 26.15 24.90 24.89
#